data_AF-A0A2N2LKR6-F1
#
_entry.id   AF-A0A2N2LKR6-F1
#
_cell.length_a   1.000
_cell.length_b   1.000
_cell.length_c   1.000
_cell.angle_alpha   90.00
_cell.angle_beta   90.00
_cell.angle_gamma   90.00
#
_symmetry.space_group_name_H-M   'P 1'
#
loop_
_entity.id
_entity.type
_entity.pdbx_description
1 polymer ?
#
loop_
_entity_poly.entity_id
_entity_poly.type
_entity_poly.pdbx_seq_one_letter_code
_entity_poly.pdbx_strand_id
1 'polypeptide(L)'
;GALWTGVTTITLARAMEKAIEENLCGLYNLVNNVSISKYDLLVLFNQYFRNNGVAIRKDDDLKLDKSLRSKRKDFSFVVPSYEQMVLEMKDWVDAHSDLYPHYK
;
A
#
# COMPACT_ATOMS: atom_id res chain seq x y z
N GLY A 1 0.12 17.38 7.08
CA GLY A 1 0.27 16.00 6.62
C GLY A 1 -1.06 15.31 6.61
N ALA A 2 -1.36 14.60 5.52
CA ALA A 2 -2.51 13.71 5.42
C ALA A 2 -2.06 12.27 5.71
N LEU A 3 -2.64 11.64 6.75
CA LEU A 3 -2.36 10.28 7.17
C LEU A 3 -3.41 9.30 6.63
N TRP A 4 -2.93 8.13 6.20
CA TRP A 4 -3.75 7.10 5.59
C TRP A 4 -3.33 5.72 6.08
N THR A 5 -4.25 4.77 6.00
CA THR A 5 -3.93 3.35 5.95
C THR A 5 -4.50 2.75 4.68
N GLY A 6 -3.90 1.67 4.21
CA GLY A 6 -4.36 0.97 3.01
C GLY A 6 -3.37 -0.09 2.58
N VAL A 7 -3.72 -0.77 1.50
CA VAL A 7 -2.91 -1.81 0.88
C VAL A 7 -2.82 -1.57 -0.62
N THR A 8 -1.79 -2.11 -1.27
CA THR A 8 -1.71 -2.11 -2.74
C THR A 8 -2.68 -3.14 -3.32
N THR A 9 -3.02 -3.01 -4.59
CA THR A 9 -3.95 -3.93 -5.27
C THR A 9 -3.44 -5.37 -5.25
N ILE A 10 -2.13 -5.59 -5.33
CA ILE A 10 -1.51 -6.93 -5.25
C ILE A 10 -1.75 -7.55 -3.86
N THR A 11 -1.49 -6.78 -2.80
CA THR A 11 -1.75 -7.21 -1.42
C THR A 11 -3.24 -7.48 -1.19
N LEU A 12 -4.12 -6.61 -1.72
CA LEU A 12 -5.57 -6.80 -1.65
C LEU A 12 -5.98 -8.12 -2.32
N ALA A 13 -5.49 -8.41 -3.52
CA ALA A 13 -5.81 -9.65 -4.23
C ALA A 13 -5.41 -10.90 -3.43
N ARG A 14 -4.18 -10.92 -2.89
CA ARG A 14 -3.70 -12.04 -2.04
C ARG A 14 -4.51 -12.18 -0.75
N ALA A 15 -4.90 -11.05 -0.14
CA ALA A 15 -5.77 -11.08 1.04
C ALA A 15 -7.17 -11.62 0.71
N MET A 16 -7.73 -11.28 -0.46
CA MET A 16 -9.03 -11.80 -0.90
C MET A 16 -8.99 -13.32 -1.12
N GLU A 17 -7.95 -13.82 -1.77
CA GLU A 17 -7.72 -15.27 -1.93
C GLU A 17 -7.68 -15.96 -0.56
N LYS A 18 -6.90 -15.42 0.39
CA LYS A 18 -6.79 -15.97 1.74
C LYS A 18 -8.09 -15.90 2.53
N ALA A 19 -8.86 -14.82 2.36
CA ALA A 19 -10.16 -14.65 3.01
C ALA A 19 -11.17 -15.71 2.55
N ILE A 20 -11.11 -16.12 1.28
CA ILE A 20 -11.93 -17.21 0.74
C ILE A 20 -11.51 -18.54 1.35
N GLU A 21 -10.22 -18.86 1.40
CA GLU A 21 -9.71 -20.09 2.02
C GLU A 21 -10.15 -20.25 3.48
N GLU A 22 -10.17 -19.15 4.22
CA GLU A 22 -10.50 -19.14 5.66
C GLU A 22 -11.98 -18.92 5.94
N ASN A 23 -12.82 -18.80 4.91
CA ASN A 23 -14.24 -18.48 5.03
C ASN A 23 -14.48 -17.22 5.88
N LEU A 24 -13.61 -16.22 5.73
CA LEU A 24 -13.72 -14.96 6.47
C LEU A 24 -15.03 -14.26 6.09
N CYS A 25 -15.87 -14.00 7.09
CA CYS A 25 -17.17 -13.37 6.89
C CYS A 25 -17.25 -11.95 7.47
N GLY A 26 -18.25 -11.18 7.02
CA GLY A 26 -18.56 -9.85 7.54
C GLY A 26 -17.58 -8.75 7.10
N LEU A 27 -17.63 -7.60 7.77
CA LEU A 27 -16.77 -6.46 7.47
C LEU A 27 -15.39 -6.64 8.11
N TYR A 28 -14.32 -6.50 7.31
CA TYR A 28 -12.94 -6.57 7.78
C TYR A 28 -12.14 -5.36 7.25
N ASN A 29 -11.52 -4.60 8.15
CA ASN A 29 -10.62 -3.51 7.78
C ASN A 29 -9.23 -4.10 7.49
N LEU A 30 -8.88 -4.27 6.22
CA LEU A 30 -7.61 -4.85 5.79
C LEU A 30 -6.46 -3.85 5.92
N VAL A 31 -5.90 -3.73 7.13
CA VAL A 31 -4.79 -2.83 7.45
C VAL A 31 -3.86 -3.45 8.49
N ASN A 32 -2.56 -3.13 8.43
CA ASN A 32 -1.54 -3.57 9.41
C ASN A 32 -1.47 -2.66 10.66
N ASN A 33 -2.42 -1.74 10.85
CA ASN A 33 -2.41 -0.72 11.91
C ASN A 33 -1.18 0.22 11.90
N VAL A 34 -0.42 0.28 10.79
CA VAL A 34 0.62 1.28 10.56
C VAL A 34 0.08 2.32 9.57
N SER A 35 0.05 3.59 9.96
CA SER A 35 -0.31 4.68 9.05
C SER A 35 0.92 5.18 8.30
N ILE A 36 0.68 5.77 7.12
CA ILE A 36 1.70 6.44 6.32
C ILE A 36 1.20 7.83 5.93
N SER A 37 2.10 8.81 5.89
CA SER A 37 1.78 10.13 5.35
C SER A 37 1.85 10.10 3.82
N LYS A 38 1.10 10.99 3.14
CA LYS A 38 1.26 11.17 1.68
C LYS A 38 2.71 11.46 1.28
N TYR A 39 3.42 12.24 2.10
CA TYR A 39 4.83 12.55 1.84
C TYR A 39 5.70 11.28 1.88
N ASP A 40 5.60 10.49 2.94
CA ASP A 40 6.43 9.29 3.10
C ASP A 40 6.12 8.25 2.02
N LEU A 41 4.85 8.14 1.60
CA LEU A 41 4.47 7.28 0.48
C LEU A 41 5.08 7.74 -0.84
N LEU A 42 5.10 9.06 -1.11
CA LEU A 42 5.78 9.61 -2.29
C LEU A 42 7.29 9.37 -2.25
N VAL A 43 7.91 9.43 -1.08
CA VAL A 43 9.34 9.11 -0.90
C VAL A 43 9.61 7.65 -1.29
N LEU A 44 8.76 6.70 -0.87
CA LEU A 44 8.87 5.30 -1.30
C LEU A 44 8.75 5.17 -2.82
N PHE A 45 7.77 5.81 -3.44
CA PHE A 45 7.65 5.77 -4.90
C PHE A 45 8.86 6.39 -5.61
N ASN A 46 9.40 7.49 -5.10
CA ASN A 46 10.58 8.11 -5.68
C ASN A 46 11.82 7.21 -5.58
N GLN A 47 11.99 6.54 -4.45
CA GLN A 47 13.07 5.57 -4.24
C GLN A 47 12.96 4.42 -5.24
N TYR A 48 11.80 3.75 -5.31
CA TYR A 48 11.66 2.49 -6.06
C TYR A 48 11.36 2.68 -7.56
N PHE A 49 10.65 3.73 -7.95
CA PHE A 49 10.26 3.97 -9.35
C PHE A 49 11.09 5.04 -10.05
N ARG A 50 11.76 5.94 -9.30
CA ARG A 50 12.47 7.09 -9.88
C ARG A 50 13.94 7.16 -9.48
N ASN A 51 14.47 6.16 -8.77
CA ASN A 51 15.85 6.13 -8.29
C ASN A 51 16.23 7.42 -7.55
N ASN A 52 15.30 7.95 -6.74
CA ASN A 52 15.42 9.23 -6.03
C ASN A 52 15.64 10.46 -6.94
N GLY A 53 15.27 10.38 -8.22
CA GLY A 53 15.46 11.45 -9.21
C GLY A 53 14.51 12.64 -9.08
N VAL A 54 13.48 12.57 -8.23
CA VAL A 54 12.50 13.66 -8.02
C VAL A 54 12.71 14.32 -6.66
N ALA A 55 12.76 15.66 -6.63
CA ALA A 55 12.78 16.41 -5.38
C ALA A 55 11.36 16.55 -4.81
N ILE A 56 11.09 15.91 -3.66
CA ILE A 56 9.80 15.99 -2.98
C ILE A 56 9.90 16.99 -1.82
N ARG A 57 9.07 18.02 -1.85
CA ARG A 57 8.97 19.02 -0.76
C ARG A 57 7.80 18.66 0.16
N LYS A 58 8.05 18.69 1.47
CA LYS A 58 6.99 18.53 2.47
C LYS A 58 6.04 19.71 2.38
N ASP A 59 4.75 19.41 2.44
CA ASP A 59 3.67 20.37 2.59
C ASP A 59 2.80 19.90 3.76
N ASP A 60 2.60 20.80 4.71
CA ASP A 60 1.90 20.54 5.95
C ASP A 60 0.63 21.36 6.13
N ASP A 61 0.25 22.16 5.13
CA ASP A 61 -0.89 23.07 5.19
C ASP A 61 -2.21 22.29 5.38
N LEU A 62 -2.35 21.14 4.69
CA LEU A 62 -3.46 20.22 4.89
C LEU A 62 -3.17 19.22 6.02
N LYS A 63 -4.03 19.22 7.04
CA LYS A 63 -4.06 18.21 8.11
C LYS A 63 -5.31 17.34 7.97
N LEU A 64 -5.12 16.04 7.76
CA LEU A 64 -6.21 15.08 7.60
C LEU A 64 -5.76 13.72 8.13
N ASP A 65 -6.63 13.01 8.85
CA ASP A 65 -6.40 11.63 9.24
C ASP A 65 -7.57 10.77 8.75
N LYS A 66 -7.26 9.85 7.83
CA LYS A 66 -8.18 8.86 7.27
C LYS A 66 -7.69 7.43 7.54
N SER A 67 -6.93 7.24 8.61
CA SER A 67 -6.45 5.92 9.00
C SER A 67 -7.58 5.06 9.57
N LEU A 68 -7.75 3.87 9.01
CA LEU A 68 -8.52 2.78 9.58
C LEU A 68 -7.68 1.98 10.58
N ARG A 69 -8.37 1.35 11.54
CA ARG A 69 -7.81 0.36 12.46
C ARG A 69 -8.50 -0.98 12.30
N SER A 70 -7.73 -2.07 12.32
CA SER A 70 -8.25 -3.43 12.46
C SER A 70 -8.14 -3.88 13.91
N LYS A 71 -9.26 -4.33 14.48
CA LYS A 71 -9.34 -4.95 15.81
C LYS A 71 -9.60 -6.46 15.76
N ARG A 72 -9.93 -6.97 14.56
CA ARG A 72 -10.24 -8.39 14.32
C ARG A 72 -8.94 -9.20 14.28
N LYS A 73 -8.98 -10.40 14.87
CA LYS A 73 -7.84 -11.32 14.98
C LYS A 73 -8.12 -12.70 14.37
N ASP A 74 -9.27 -12.83 13.74
CA ASP A 74 -9.82 -14.04 13.12
C ASP A 74 -9.47 -14.16 11.64
N PHE A 75 -8.36 -13.55 11.22
CA PHE A 75 -7.85 -13.63 9.86
C PHE A 75 -6.33 -13.77 9.90
N SER A 76 -5.78 -14.82 9.26
CA SER A 76 -4.35 -15.12 9.38
C SER A 76 -3.46 -14.31 8.43
N PHE A 77 -4.04 -13.65 7.43
CA PHE A 77 -3.27 -12.89 6.45
C PHE A 77 -2.53 -11.72 7.10
N VAL A 78 -1.21 -11.69 6.93
CA VAL A 78 -0.36 -10.61 7.42
C VAL A 78 -0.20 -9.56 6.34
N VAL A 79 -0.76 -8.37 6.59
CA VAL A 79 -0.56 -7.21 5.71
C VAL A 79 0.90 -6.75 5.80
N PRO A 80 1.66 -6.72 4.69
CA PRO A 80 3.08 -6.34 4.67
C PRO A 80 3.30 -4.85 4.99
N SER A 81 4.57 -4.44 5.13
CA SER A 81 4.95 -3.03 5.28
C SER A 81 4.70 -2.24 3.99
N TYR A 82 4.58 -0.92 4.08
CA TYR A 82 4.42 -0.08 2.88
C TYR A 82 5.60 -0.21 1.93
N GLU A 83 6.82 -0.31 2.45
CA GLU A 83 8.01 -0.52 1.65
C GLU A 83 7.95 -1.82 0.84
N GLN A 84 7.60 -2.94 1.50
CA GLN A 84 7.43 -4.22 0.85
C GLN A 84 6.31 -4.17 -0.21
N MET A 85 5.17 -3.54 0.11
CA MET A 85 4.07 -3.38 -0.84
C MET A 85 4.46 -2.56 -2.08
N VAL A 86 5.26 -1.50 -1.92
CA VAL A 86 5.73 -0.66 -3.03
C VAL A 86 6.78 -1.40 -3.87
N LEU A 87 7.67 -2.17 -3.23
CA LEU A 87 8.64 -3.01 -3.93
C LEU A 87 7.94 -4.08 -4.78
N GLU A 88 6.99 -4.82 -4.21
CA GLU A 88 6.22 -5.83 -4.96
C GLU A 88 5.41 -5.23 -6.11
N MET A 89 4.90 -4.01 -5.93
CA MET A 89 4.25 -3.26 -7.01
C MET A 89 5.23 -2.94 -8.13
N LYS A 90 6.44 -2.50 -7.81
CA LYS A 90 7.48 -2.24 -8.81
C LYS A 90 7.80 -3.52 -9.59
N ASP A 91 8.06 -4.61 -8.88
CA ASP A 91 8.40 -5.90 -9.51
C ASP A 91 7.30 -6.36 -10.47
N TRP A 92 6.02 -6.17 -10.10
CA TRP A 92 4.90 -6.45 -10.97
C TRP A 92 4.88 -5.58 -12.22
N VAL A 93 5.06 -4.26 -12.07
CA VAL A 93 5.07 -3.31 -13.19
C VAL A 93 6.20 -3.62 -14.16
N ASP A 94 7.40 -3.89 -13.64
CA ASP A 94 8.59 -4.20 -14.43
C ASP A 94 8.41 -5.54 -15.19
N ALA A 95 7.83 -6.55 -14.54
CA ALA A 95 7.55 -7.86 -15.15
C ALA A 95 6.43 -7.83 -16.22
N HIS A 96 5.51 -6.86 -16.15
CA HIS A 96 4.36 -6.73 -17.06
C HIS A 96 4.37 -5.40 -17.82
N SER A 97 5.56 -4.98 -18.29
CA SER A 97 5.73 -3.69 -18.97
C SER A 97 4.81 -3.47 -20.19
N ASP A 98 4.30 -4.54 -20.79
CA ASP A 98 3.28 -4.53 -21.85
C ASP A 98 1.94 -3.96 -21.40
N LEU A 99 1.54 -4.15 -20.13
CA LEU A 99 0.35 -3.54 -19.52
C LEU A 99 0.55 -2.07 -19.14
N TYR A 100 1.81 -1.63 -19.09
CA TYR A 100 2.23 -0.31 -18.61
C TYR A 100 2.98 0.49 -19.69
N PRO A 101 2.45 0.64 -20.92
CA PRO A 101 3.19 1.24 -22.04
C PRO A 101 3.57 2.71 -21.80
N HIS A 102 2.86 3.42 -20.92
CA HIS A 102 3.11 4.83 -20.58
C HIS A 102 4.33 5.04 -19.68
N TYR A 103 4.88 3.97 -19.09
CA TYR A 103 5.98 4.05 -18.13
C TYR A 103 7.29 3.45 -18.66
N LYS A 104 7.34 3.12 -19.97
CA LYS A 104 8.56 2.76 -20.70
C LYS A 104 9.43 3.98 -20.99
#